data_AF-A0A523T877-F1
#
_entry.id   AF-A0A523T877-F1
#
_cell.length_a   1.000
_cell.length_b   1.000
_cell.length_c   1.000
_cell.angle_alpha   90.00
_cell.angle_beta   90.00
_cell.angle_gamma   90.00
#
_symmetry.space_group_name_H-M   'P 1'
#
loop_
_entity.id
_entity.type
_entity.pdbx_description
1 polymer ?
#
loop_
_entity_poly.entity_id
_entity_poly.type
_entity_poly.pdbx_seq_one_letter_code
_entity_poly.pdbx_strand_id
1 'polypeptide(L)'
;MVGFGSGKLNFGGIYYAPHVWKVLKENLPKEMLDFVKPGRGGPGGSDHTPFLGKGVPAFFGITVDSSLKYHHPRDDSDLIQSELLKKTGDFVHAAVKLLASDPQNFIQPRRQENYYLKYQNLVNYKLSPINNVIANHGDTKDSHVDLQLSVVKEKEGLSGDKLRIDIINNLFDVQEKIKKTKGLSLYSSSSSLAMGSRLGKTTVITGLKGFNAFRDDMRWAQVLAKQGLNFIVAEDIGYLFDEKGLNEEGKKIVKAVNTSGLLLCVKGANASQAKALLEGSKKPLVFFDKDLPDKDVLDLIKKKESAIGLILTVDADPAAYFKKMDKVKKAIGTQYLMMVNEQCLWGNSGKNQMLNVISEIIKAEYERSDLSNIFSSTFLRVLNKARGDGSQ
;
A
#
# COMPACT_ATOMS: atom_id res chain seq x y z
N MET A 1 -24.45 13.99 -9.68
CA MET A 1 -25.14 14.45 -10.90
C MET A 1 -25.78 13.26 -11.58
N VAL A 2 -27.06 13.38 -11.89
CA VAL A 2 -27.88 12.30 -12.43
C VAL A 2 -28.78 12.90 -13.50
N GLY A 3 -29.08 12.14 -14.55
CA GLY A 3 -29.93 12.63 -15.64
C GLY A 3 -29.19 13.13 -16.88
N PHE A 4 -27.87 12.97 -17.01
CA PHE A 4 -27.15 13.19 -18.26
C PHE A 4 -25.94 12.26 -18.37
N GLY A 5 -25.69 11.66 -19.54
CA GLY A 5 -24.49 10.85 -19.78
C GLY A 5 -24.71 9.64 -20.69
N SER A 6 -23.79 8.67 -20.65
CA SER A 6 -23.79 7.48 -21.52
C SER A 6 -24.75 6.36 -21.11
N GLY A 7 -25.72 6.67 -20.23
CA GLY A 7 -26.80 5.74 -19.92
C GLY A 7 -26.49 4.64 -18.90
N LYS A 8 -25.47 4.85 -18.05
CA LYS A 8 -25.17 3.99 -16.89
C LYS A 8 -24.98 4.83 -15.63
N LEU A 9 -25.18 4.22 -14.46
CA LEU A 9 -24.94 4.82 -13.15
C LEU A 9 -23.65 4.29 -12.53
N ASN A 10 -22.63 5.13 -12.37
CA ASN A 10 -21.52 4.80 -11.47
C ASN A 10 -22.04 4.75 -10.03
N PHE A 11 -21.77 3.65 -9.34
CA PHE A 11 -22.15 3.42 -7.96
C PHE A 11 -20.90 3.10 -7.13
N GLY A 12 -20.32 4.14 -6.54
CA GLY A 12 -19.11 4.05 -5.73
C GLY A 12 -19.39 3.74 -4.26
N GLY A 13 -18.45 3.08 -3.58
CA GLY A 13 -18.50 2.84 -2.13
C GLY A 13 -18.53 1.37 -1.75
N ILE A 14 -18.57 0.46 -2.73
CA ILE A 14 -18.67 -1.00 -2.52
C ILE A 14 -17.50 -1.53 -1.68
N TYR A 15 -16.34 -0.89 -1.74
CA TYR A 15 -15.18 -1.29 -0.95
C TYR A 15 -15.35 -1.00 0.54
N TYR A 16 -16.05 0.07 0.89
CA TYR A 16 -16.30 0.46 2.28
C TYR A 16 -17.43 -0.36 2.91
N ALA A 17 -18.44 -0.75 2.13
CA ALA A 17 -19.56 -1.57 2.57
C ALA A 17 -19.87 -2.74 1.60
N PRO A 18 -18.98 -3.75 1.50
CA PRO A 18 -19.12 -4.84 0.53
C PRO A 18 -20.31 -5.76 0.83
N HIS A 19 -20.70 -5.90 2.09
CA HIS A 19 -21.87 -6.65 2.54
C HIS A 19 -23.18 -6.00 2.09
N VAL A 20 -23.29 -4.66 2.15
CA VAL A 20 -24.45 -3.93 1.63
C VAL A 20 -24.53 -4.12 0.11
N TRP A 21 -23.42 -3.97 -0.61
CA TRP A 21 -23.40 -4.20 -2.05
C TRP A 21 -23.78 -5.65 -2.42
N LYS A 22 -23.34 -6.63 -1.63
CA LYS A 22 -23.72 -8.04 -1.83
C LYS A 22 -25.24 -8.22 -1.78
N VAL A 23 -25.91 -7.69 -0.74
CA VAL A 23 -27.37 -7.76 -0.61
C VAL A 23 -28.07 -7.09 -1.80
N LEU A 24 -27.64 -5.90 -2.19
CA LEU A 24 -28.20 -5.20 -3.35
C LEU A 24 -28.03 -6.02 -4.65
N LYS A 25 -26.84 -6.58 -4.87
CA LYS A 25 -26.53 -7.37 -6.07
C LYS A 25 -27.33 -8.67 -6.14
N GLU A 26 -27.63 -9.29 -5.01
CA GLU A 26 -28.34 -10.58 -4.95
C GLU A 26 -29.86 -10.43 -5.07
N ASN A 27 -30.42 -9.27 -4.68
CA ASN A 27 -31.87 -9.11 -4.54
C ASN A 27 -32.49 -8.05 -5.47
N LEU A 28 -31.69 -7.19 -6.11
CA LEU A 28 -32.23 -6.25 -7.10
C LEU A 28 -32.45 -6.93 -8.46
N PRO A 29 -33.46 -6.49 -9.25
CA PRO A 29 -33.68 -6.99 -10.59
C PRO A 29 -32.45 -6.82 -11.49
N LYS A 30 -32.17 -7.83 -12.33
CA LYS A 30 -31.01 -7.81 -13.26
C LYS A 30 -30.99 -6.57 -14.14
N GLU A 31 -32.14 -6.12 -14.63
CA GLU A 31 -32.25 -4.92 -15.48
C GLU A 31 -31.77 -3.65 -14.76
N MET A 32 -32.02 -3.54 -13.45
CA MET A 32 -31.49 -2.43 -12.63
C MET A 32 -29.98 -2.58 -12.43
N LEU A 33 -29.48 -3.80 -12.20
CA LEU A 33 -28.06 -4.06 -12.01
C LEU A 33 -27.26 -3.82 -13.30
N ASP A 34 -27.82 -4.14 -14.46
CA ASP A 34 -27.18 -3.90 -15.75
C ASP A 34 -27.00 -2.39 -16.02
N PHE A 35 -27.82 -1.52 -15.41
CA PHE A 35 -27.67 -0.07 -15.45
C PHE A 35 -26.54 0.44 -14.54
N VAL A 36 -26.13 -0.35 -13.53
CA VAL A 36 -25.19 0.07 -12.49
C VAL A 36 -23.77 -0.41 -12.77
N LYS A 37 -22.82 0.53 -12.71
CA LYS A 37 -21.39 0.27 -12.74
C LYS A 37 -20.81 0.41 -11.32
N PRO A 38 -20.65 -0.70 -10.58
CA PRO A 38 -20.10 -0.63 -9.24
C PRO A 38 -18.63 -0.20 -9.30
N GLY A 39 -18.22 0.64 -8.35
CA GLY A 39 -16.85 1.10 -8.21
C GLY A 39 -16.39 1.05 -6.76
N ARG A 40 -15.07 0.87 -6.58
CA ARG A 40 -14.42 0.89 -5.25
C ARG A 40 -14.92 2.06 -4.40
N GLY A 41 -14.89 3.26 -4.99
CA GLY A 41 -15.26 4.52 -4.34
C GLY A 41 -14.38 4.82 -3.13
N GLY A 42 -14.82 5.76 -2.30
CA GLY A 42 -14.12 6.12 -1.06
C GLY A 42 -14.23 7.60 -0.74
N PRO A 43 -13.60 8.03 0.36
CA PRO A 43 -13.61 9.41 0.81
C PRO A 43 -13.05 10.37 -0.25
N GLY A 44 -13.80 11.45 -0.49
CA GLY A 44 -13.49 12.51 -1.44
C GLY A 44 -14.05 13.86 -0.98
N GLY A 45 -14.08 14.86 -1.86
CA GLY A 45 -14.62 16.19 -1.55
C GLY A 45 -16.15 16.27 -1.47
N SER A 46 -16.82 15.16 -1.14
CA SER A 46 -18.28 15.04 -1.14
C SER A 46 -18.81 14.84 0.28
N ASP A 47 -20.05 15.25 0.49
CA ASP A 47 -20.79 15.25 1.76
C ASP A 47 -20.90 13.88 2.45
N HIS A 48 -20.55 12.79 1.76
CA HIS A 48 -20.58 11.44 2.31
C HIS A 48 -19.32 11.05 3.12
N THR A 49 -18.21 11.78 2.97
CA THR A 49 -16.95 11.49 3.68
C THR A 49 -17.08 11.51 5.23
N PRO A 50 -17.78 12.48 5.85
CA PRO A 50 -18.01 12.46 7.31
C PRO A 50 -18.75 11.21 7.81
N PHE A 51 -19.66 10.65 7.00
CA PHE A 51 -20.37 9.41 7.34
C PHE A 51 -19.43 8.21 7.27
N LEU A 52 -18.64 8.10 6.20
CA LEU A 52 -17.61 7.07 6.07
C LEU A 52 -16.61 7.13 7.23
N GLY A 53 -16.18 8.33 7.64
CA GLY A 53 -15.28 8.53 8.77
C GLY A 53 -15.84 8.05 10.12
N LYS A 54 -17.17 8.07 10.27
CA LYS A 54 -17.87 7.48 11.42
C LYS A 54 -18.17 5.99 11.24
N GLY A 55 -17.72 5.39 10.14
CA GLY A 55 -17.94 4.00 9.77
C GLY A 55 -19.38 3.70 9.36
N VAL A 56 -20.14 4.70 8.93
CA VAL A 56 -21.48 4.52 8.36
C VAL A 56 -21.31 4.21 6.86
N PRO A 57 -21.88 3.09 6.36
CA PRO A 57 -21.90 2.81 4.93
C PRO A 57 -22.47 3.99 4.14
N ALA A 58 -21.73 4.46 3.14
CA ALA A 58 -22.18 5.50 2.25
C ALA A 58 -21.80 5.16 0.81
N PHE A 59 -22.71 5.48 -0.09
CA PHE A 59 -22.57 5.20 -1.51
C PHE A 59 -22.75 6.48 -2.31
N PHE A 60 -22.02 6.57 -3.41
CA PHE A 60 -22.06 7.70 -4.31
C PHE A 60 -22.63 7.27 -5.66
N GLY A 61 -23.69 7.93 -6.09
CA GLY A 61 -24.31 7.73 -7.40
C GLY A 61 -24.02 8.90 -8.34
N ILE A 62 -23.48 8.62 -9.53
CA ILE A 62 -23.35 9.60 -10.61
C ILE A 62 -23.51 8.94 -11.96
N THR A 63 -24.22 9.55 -12.91
CA THR A 63 -24.27 9.01 -14.27
C THR A 63 -22.88 9.03 -14.92
N VAL A 64 -22.57 8.00 -15.71
CA VAL A 64 -21.30 7.90 -16.46
C VAL A 64 -21.24 9.04 -17.48
N ASP A 65 -20.07 9.68 -17.62
CA ASP A 65 -19.83 10.85 -18.48
C ASP A 65 -20.65 12.11 -18.13
N SER A 66 -21.16 12.17 -16.90
CA SER A 66 -21.80 13.36 -16.33
C SER A 66 -20.89 14.60 -16.27
N SER A 67 -19.57 14.46 -16.40
CA SER A 67 -18.64 15.60 -16.47
C SER A 67 -18.77 16.40 -17.77
N LEU A 68 -19.50 15.90 -18.77
CA LEU A 68 -19.79 16.63 -20.01
C LEU A 68 -20.61 17.89 -19.76
N LYS A 69 -21.42 17.94 -18.69
CA LYS A 69 -22.13 19.14 -18.26
C LYS A 69 -22.45 19.09 -16.77
N TYR A 70 -22.08 20.15 -16.05
CA TYR A 70 -22.50 20.32 -14.66
C TYR A 70 -23.87 21.01 -14.62
N HIS A 71 -24.85 20.43 -13.90
CA HIS A 71 -26.17 21.03 -13.82
C HIS A 71 -26.17 22.31 -12.99
N HIS A 72 -26.73 23.39 -13.52
CA HIS A 72 -26.94 24.64 -12.80
C HIS A 72 -28.42 24.86 -12.47
N PRO A 73 -28.77 25.66 -11.45
CA PRO A 73 -30.16 25.99 -11.13
C PRO A 73 -30.98 26.63 -12.27
N ARG A 74 -30.32 27.05 -13.36
CA ARG A 74 -30.92 27.63 -14.56
C ARG A 74 -30.93 26.68 -15.76
N ASP A 75 -30.51 25.43 -15.58
CA ASP A 75 -30.61 24.43 -16.63
C ASP A 75 -32.08 24.17 -16.98
N ASP A 76 -32.36 24.12 -18.28
CA ASP A 76 -33.67 23.77 -18.82
C ASP A 76 -33.80 22.24 -18.99
N SER A 77 -35.03 21.78 -19.13
CA SER A 77 -35.47 20.38 -19.16
C SER A 77 -34.86 19.56 -20.31
N ASP A 78 -34.51 20.19 -21.42
CA ASP A 78 -33.85 19.57 -22.58
C ASP A 78 -32.42 19.09 -22.26
N LEU A 79 -31.83 19.62 -21.19
CA LEU A 79 -30.51 19.22 -20.70
C LEU A 79 -30.56 18.01 -19.77
N ILE A 80 -31.76 17.53 -19.46
CA ILE A 80 -32.01 16.40 -18.56
C ILE A 80 -32.63 15.24 -19.34
N GLN A 81 -31.88 14.15 -19.46
CA GLN A 81 -32.37 12.86 -19.93
C GLN A 81 -33.27 12.25 -18.84
N SER A 82 -34.56 12.56 -18.91
CA SER A 82 -35.58 12.15 -17.94
C SER A 82 -35.62 10.64 -17.69
N GLU A 83 -35.38 9.82 -18.72
CA GLU A 83 -35.30 8.37 -18.59
C GLU A 83 -34.12 7.94 -17.68
N LEU A 84 -32.95 8.57 -17.79
CA LEU A 84 -31.81 8.27 -16.92
C LEU A 84 -32.04 8.72 -15.50
N LEU A 85 -32.67 9.89 -15.33
CA LEU A 85 -33.05 10.39 -14.01
C LEU A 85 -34.03 9.41 -13.34
N LYS A 86 -35.06 8.96 -14.08
CA LYS A 86 -36.02 7.96 -13.62
C LYS A 86 -35.32 6.65 -13.24
N LYS A 87 -34.50 6.06 -14.12
CA LYS A 87 -33.77 4.81 -13.83
C LYS A 87 -32.88 4.93 -12.59
N THR A 88 -32.25 6.09 -12.40
CA THR A 88 -31.44 6.35 -11.21
C THR A 88 -32.30 6.44 -9.95
N GLY A 89 -33.41 7.17 -10.00
CA GLY A 89 -34.37 7.27 -8.90
C GLY A 89 -34.98 5.91 -8.53
N ASP A 90 -35.38 5.12 -9.53
CA ASP A 90 -35.92 3.78 -9.36
C ASP A 90 -34.91 2.85 -8.67
N PHE A 91 -33.64 2.87 -9.12
CA PHE A 91 -32.58 2.10 -8.49
C PHE A 91 -32.36 2.51 -7.01
N VAL A 92 -32.23 3.81 -6.72
CA VAL A 92 -32.01 4.31 -5.35
C VAL A 92 -33.20 3.94 -4.46
N HIS A 93 -34.42 4.14 -4.95
CA HIS A 93 -35.63 3.81 -4.22
C HIS A 93 -35.75 2.30 -3.93
N ALA A 94 -35.47 1.46 -4.92
CA ALA A 94 -35.46 0.00 -4.74
C ALA A 94 -34.37 -0.44 -3.74
N ALA A 95 -33.16 0.11 -3.85
CA ALA A 95 -32.06 -0.18 -2.93
C ALA A 95 -32.39 0.22 -1.49
N VAL A 96 -32.95 1.42 -1.28
CA VAL A 96 -33.37 1.90 0.06
C VAL A 96 -34.47 1.01 0.63
N LYS A 97 -35.50 0.69 -0.16
CA LYS A 97 -36.58 -0.21 0.29
C LYS A 97 -36.05 -1.57 0.71
N LEU A 98 -35.21 -2.18 -0.14
CA LEU A 98 -34.60 -3.47 0.13
C LEU A 98 -33.80 -3.45 1.44
N LEU A 99 -32.88 -2.50 1.59
CA LEU A 99 -32.04 -2.38 2.79
C LEU A 99 -32.83 -2.05 4.05
N ALA A 100 -33.91 -1.27 3.95
CA ALA A 100 -34.77 -0.94 5.08
C ALA A 100 -35.63 -2.13 5.54
N SER A 101 -35.98 -3.04 4.62
CA SER A 101 -36.74 -4.25 4.91
C SER A 101 -35.88 -5.46 5.29
N ASP A 102 -34.57 -5.39 5.09
CA ASP A 102 -33.65 -6.48 5.41
C ASP A 102 -33.41 -6.54 6.93
N PRO A 103 -33.58 -7.71 7.57
CA PRO A 103 -33.37 -7.85 9.01
C PRO A 103 -31.89 -7.77 9.43
N GLN A 104 -30.94 -7.77 8.48
CA GLN A 104 -29.51 -7.74 8.75
C GLN A 104 -29.06 -6.38 9.30
N ASN A 105 -28.18 -6.42 10.31
CA ASN A 105 -27.45 -5.23 10.76
C ASN A 105 -26.29 -4.92 9.79
N PHE A 106 -26.41 -3.83 9.04
CA PHE A 106 -25.37 -3.36 8.13
C PHE A 106 -24.27 -2.53 8.80
N ILE A 107 -24.39 -2.22 10.09
CA ILE A 107 -23.35 -1.54 10.86
C ILE A 107 -22.35 -2.57 11.38
N GLN A 108 -21.14 -2.58 10.79
CA GLN A 108 -20.10 -3.53 11.19
C GLN A 108 -19.46 -3.15 12.53
N PRO A 109 -19.03 -4.14 13.34
CA PRO A 109 -18.12 -3.88 14.46
C PRO A 109 -16.84 -3.18 13.99
N ARG A 110 -16.24 -2.36 14.86
CA ARG A 110 -14.96 -1.68 14.58
C ARG A 110 -14.99 -0.83 13.30
N ARG A 111 -16.13 -0.20 13.04
CA ARG A 111 -16.41 0.51 11.80
C ARG A 111 -15.45 1.68 11.54
N GLN A 112 -15.04 2.38 12.60
CA GLN A 112 -14.07 3.47 12.49
C GLN A 112 -12.68 2.92 12.16
N GLU A 113 -12.24 1.85 12.82
CA GLU A 113 -10.96 1.21 12.52
C GLU A 113 -10.92 0.66 11.10
N ASN A 114 -12.00 0.01 10.66
CA ASN A 114 -12.11 -0.47 9.29
C ASN A 114 -12.09 0.69 8.29
N TYR A 115 -12.72 1.82 8.59
CA TYR A 115 -12.60 3.02 7.75
C TYR A 115 -11.14 3.48 7.66
N TYR A 116 -10.46 3.66 8.80
CA TYR A 116 -9.08 4.14 8.81
C TYR A 116 -8.14 3.18 8.09
N LEU A 117 -8.31 1.87 8.26
CA LEU A 117 -7.57 0.86 7.50
C LEU A 117 -7.76 1.03 5.99
N LYS A 118 -9.01 1.12 5.52
CA LYS A 118 -9.35 1.25 4.09
C LYS A 118 -8.98 2.61 3.50
N TYR A 119 -8.86 3.63 4.34
CA TYR A 119 -8.55 4.99 3.92
C TYR A 119 -7.06 5.21 3.65
N GLN A 120 -6.19 4.43 4.28
CA GLN A 120 -4.76 4.48 4.00
C GLN A 120 -4.41 3.63 2.78
N ASN A 121 -3.30 3.95 2.11
CA ASN A 121 -2.63 2.97 1.25
C ASN A 121 -1.87 2.00 2.14
N LEU A 122 -2.30 0.74 2.16
CA LEU A 122 -1.70 -0.28 3.00
C LEU A 122 -0.53 -0.98 2.31
N VAL A 123 0.64 -0.92 2.95
CA VAL A 123 1.84 -1.64 2.51
C VAL A 123 1.94 -2.96 3.28
N ASN A 124 1.96 -4.09 2.57
CA ASN A 124 2.27 -5.39 3.15
C ASN A 124 3.78 -5.64 3.07
N TYR A 125 4.45 -5.58 4.22
CA TYR A 125 5.90 -5.79 4.34
C TYR A 125 6.29 -7.28 4.45
N LYS A 126 5.32 -8.19 4.56
CA LYS A 126 5.57 -9.63 4.53
C LYS A 126 6.09 -10.03 3.14
N LEU A 127 7.41 -10.16 3.03
CA LEU A 127 8.07 -10.56 1.80
C LEU A 127 7.56 -11.92 1.34
N SER A 128 7.18 -11.98 0.08
CA SER A 128 6.78 -13.21 -0.61
C SER A 128 7.47 -13.26 -1.98
N PRO A 129 7.84 -14.46 -2.47
CA PRO A 129 8.24 -14.62 -3.85
C PRO A 129 7.15 -14.07 -4.79
N ILE A 130 7.54 -13.25 -5.76
CA ILE A 130 6.64 -12.58 -6.70
C ILE A 130 5.68 -13.56 -7.40
N ASN A 131 6.16 -14.75 -7.78
CA ASN A 131 5.35 -15.78 -8.42
C ASN A 131 4.27 -16.37 -7.50
N ASN A 132 4.51 -16.42 -6.18
CA ASN A 132 3.50 -16.85 -5.21
C ASN A 132 2.41 -15.78 -5.04
N VAL A 133 2.77 -14.50 -5.09
CA VAL A 133 1.80 -13.40 -5.05
C VAL A 133 0.90 -13.45 -6.28
N ILE A 134 1.47 -13.65 -7.47
CA ILE A 134 0.70 -13.79 -8.72
C ILE A 134 -0.25 -15.00 -8.63
N ALA A 135 0.25 -16.16 -8.21
CA ALA A 135 -0.54 -17.38 -8.13
C ALA A 135 -1.72 -17.27 -7.14
N ASN A 136 -1.49 -16.66 -5.97
CA ASN A 136 -2.48 -16.65 -4.89
C ASN A 136 -3.43 -15.44 -4.93
N HIS A 137 -3.00 -14.34 -5.56
CA HIS A 137 -3.69 -13.05 -5.47
C HIS A 137 -3.88 -12.35 -6.83
N GLY A 138 -3.49 -13.01 -7.94
CA GLY A 138 -3.57 -12.46 -9.30
C GLY A 138 -4.94 -11.83 -9.61
N ASP A 139 -6.03 -12.52 -9.30
CA ASP A 139 -7.38 -12.08 -9.65
C ASP A 139 -8.16 -11.45 -8.50
N THR A 140 -7.54 -11.27 -7.33
CA THR A 140 -8.18 -10.64 -6.18
C THR A 140 -8.34 -9.15 -6.41
N LYS A 141 -9.59 -8.69 -6.57
CA LYS A 141 -9.93 -7.28 -6.63
C LYS A 141 -10.35 -6.73 -5.29
N ASP A 142 -10.20 -5.42 -5.16
CA ASP A 142 -10.63 -4.63 -4.03
C ASP A 142 -10.07 -5.10 -2.68
N SER A 143 -8.82 -5.59 -2.71
CA SER A 143 -8.06 -5.90 -1.49
C SER A 143 -7.84 -4.65 -0.63
N HIS A 144 -7.62 -4.86 0.66
CA HIS A 144 -7.06 -3.84 1.56
C HIS A 144 -5.54 -3.80 1.56
N VAL A 145 -4.87 -4.64 0.77
CA VAL A 145 -3.45 -4.48 0.48
C VAL A 145 -3.31 -3.65 -0.79
N ASP A 146 -2.79 -2.43 -0.70
CA ASP A 146 -2.58 -1.55 -1.85
C ASP A 146 -1.20 -1.74 -2.47
N LEU A 147 -0.18 -1.99 -1.63
CA LEU A 147 1.19 -2.25 -2.06
C LEU A 147 1.74 -3.54 -1.43
N GLN A 148 2.17 -4.48 -2.26
CA GLN A 148 2.83 -5.71 -1.83
C GLN A 148 4.33 -5.64 -2.11
N LEU A 149 5.17 -5.74 -1.08
CA LEU A 149 6.60 -5.97 -1.27
C LEU A 149 6.83 -7.44 -1.64
N SER A 150 7.48 -7.67 -2.77
CA SER A 150 7.81 -9.00 -3.25
C SER A 150 9.28 -9.11 -3.62
N VAL A 151 9.82 -10.31 -3.54
CA VAL A 151 11.20 -10.59 -3.95
C VAL A 151 11.22 -11.52 -5.15
N VAL A 152 12.18 -11.32 -6.04
CA VAL A 152 12.56 -12.37 -6.98
C VAL A 152 13.33 -13.42 -6.19
N LYS A 153 12.82 -14.67 -6.20
CA LYS A 153 13.47 -15.76 -5.47
C LYS A 153 14.73 -16.17 -6.24
N GLU A 154 15.89 -16.05 -5.60
CA GLU A 154 17.13 -16.63 -6.12
C GLU A 154 17.02 -18.15 -6.09
N LYS A 155 17.29 -18.81 -7.23
CA LYS A 155 17.26 -20.27 -7.32
C LYS A 155 18.48 -20.85 -6.61
N GLU A 156 18.23 -21.78 -5.68
CA GLU A 156 19.28 -22.47 -4.94
C GLU A 156 20.30 -23.14 -5.89
N GLY A 157 21.57 -23.03 -5.54
CA GLY A 157 22.68 -23.59 -6.33
C GLY A 157 23.11 -22.76 -7.56
N LEU A 158 22.44 -21.65 -7.87
CA LEU A 158 22.91 -20.71 -8.89
C LEU A 158 23.77 -19.59 -8.29
N SER A 159 24.83 -19.21 -9.00
CA SER A 159 25.69 -18.08 -8.67
C SER A 159 26.21 -17.39 -9.95
N GLY A 160 26.81 -16.22 -9.80
CA GLY A 160 27.39 -15.44 -10.90
C GLY A 160 26.39 -15.21 -12.04
N ASP A 161 26.84 -15.37 -13.29
CA ASP A 161 26.03 -15.10 -14.48
C ASP A 161 24.77 -15.96 -14.60
N LYS A 162 24.82 -17.22 -14.16
CA LYS A 162 23.64 -18.10 -14.19
C LYS A 162 22.52 -17.57 -13.29
N LEU A 163 22.87 -17.07 -12.10
CA LEU A 163 21.91 -16.45 -11.19
C LEU A 163 21.31 -15.18 -11.80
N ARG A 164 22.16 -14.32 -12.38
CA ARG A 164 21.71 -13.05 -12.99
C ARG A 164 20.77 -13.27 -14.16
N ILE A 165 21.08 -14.24 -15.03
CA ILE A 165 20.22 -14.60 -16.17
C ILE A 165 18.87 -15.14 -15.67
N ASP A 166 18.87 -16.00 -14.64
CA ASP A 166 17.63 -16.52 -14.03
C ASP A 166 16.76 -15.39 -13.46
N ILE A 167 17.36 -14.44 -12.74
CA ILE A 167 16.66 -13.26 -12.20
C ILE A 167 16.06 -12.42 -13.33
N ILE A 168 16.81 -12.10 -14.38
CA ILE A 168 16.32 -11.32 -15.52
C ILE A 168 15.15 -12.02 -16.21
N ASN A 169 15.29 -13.32 -16.49
CA ASN A 169 14.23 -14.10 -17.12
C ASN A 169 12.96 -14.13 -16.25
N ASN A 170 13.12 -14.23 -14.92
CA ASN A 170 11.99 -14.14 -14.00
C ASN A 170 11.30 -12.77 -14.07
N LEU A 171 12.07 -11.68 -14.13
CA LEU A 171 11.51 -10.32 -14.24
C LEU A 171 10.70 -10.14 -15.52
N PHE A 172 11.16 -10.65 -16.67
CA PHE A 172 10.39 -10.62 -17.92
C PHE A 172 9.10 -11.44 -17.82
N ASP A 173 9.18 -12.65 -17.27
CA ASP A 173 8.00 -13.51 -17.09
C ASP A 173 6.97 -12.90 -16.13
N VAL A 174 7.42 -12.28 -15.04
CA VAL A 174 6.58 -11.55 -14.09
C VAL A 174 5.81 -10.42 -14.76
N GLN A 175 6.47 -9.64 -15.64
CA GLN A 175 5.81 -8.56 -16.37
C GLN A 175 4.66 -9.09 -17.23
N GLU A 176 4.89 -10.17 -17.98
CA GLU A 176 3.88 -10.79 -18.83
C GLU A 176 2.75 -11.44 -18.04
N LYS A 177 3.08 -12.07 -16.90
CA LYS A 177 2.08 -12.67 -16.01
C LYS A 177 1.19 -11.62 -15.37
N ILE A 178 1.74 -10.55 -14.82
CA ILE A 178 0.95 -9.50 -14.15
C ILE A 178 0.01 -8.80 -15.14
N LYS A 179 0.42 -8.58 -16.40
CA LYS A 179 -0.47 -8.02 -17.43
C LYS A 179 -1.75 -8.84 -17.63
N LYS A 180 -1.69 -10.16 -17.43
CA LYS A 180 -2.82 -11.09 -17.59
C LYS A 180 -3.72 -11.15 -16.35
N THR A 181 -3.30 -10.58 -15.23
CA THR A 181 -4.05 -10.60 -13.97
C THR A 181 -5.09 -9.49 -13.89
N LYS A 182 -6.22 -9.76 -13.23
CA LYS A 182 -7.28 -8.77 -13.03
C LYS A 182 -7.09 -7.91 -11.78
N GLY A 183 -6.38 -8.43 -10.78
CA GLY A 183 -6.23 -7.86 -9.44
C GLY A 183 -4.86 -7.25 -9.15
N LEU A 184 -3.85 -7.47 -9.99
CA LEU A 184 -2.50 -6.93 -9.76
C LEU A 184 -2.09 -5.89 -10.81
N SER A 185 -1.15 -5.03 -10.39
CA SER A 185 -0.38 -4.12 -11.24
C SER A 185 1.08 -4.07 -10.78
N LEU A 186 2.02 -3.78 -11.68
CA LEU A 186 3.41 -3.57 -11.30
C LEU A 186 3.64 -2.12 -10.85
N TYR A 187 4.47 -1.96 -9.82
CA TYR A 187 4.91 -0.65 -9.37
C TYR A 187 5.84 -0.03 -10.41
N SER A 188 5.52 1.18 -10.84
CA SER A 188 6.42 2.04 -11.64
C SER A 188 6.62 3.40 -11.00
N SER A 189 5.66 3.87 -10.20
CA SER A 189 5.71 5.14 -9.47
C SER A 189 4.60 5.22 -8.42
N SER A 190 4.63 6.26 -7.58
CA SER A 190 3.53 6.56 -6.65
C SER A 190 2.19 6.81 -7.38
N SER A 191 2.21 7.34 -8.60
CA SER A 191 1.00 7.56 -9.39
C SER A 191 0.41 6.23 -9.90
N SER A 192 1.26 5.25 -10.25
CA SER A 192 0.78 3.92 -10.63
C SER A 192 0.13 3.20 -9.46
N LEU A 193 0.66 3.38 -8.23
CA LEU A 193 0.01 2.87 -7.02
C LEU A 193 -1.39 3.48 -6.83
N ALA A 194 -1.49 4.82 -6.88
CA ALA A 194 -2.77 5.51 -6.74
C ALA A 194 -3.79 5.08 -7.81
N MET A 195 -3.35 4.87 -9.05
CA MET A 195 -4.19 4.36 -10.13
C MET A 195 -4.61 2.91 -9.89
N GLY A 196 -3.68 2.05 -9.46
CA GLY A 196 -3.94 0.66 -9.09
C GLY A 196 -5.03 0.57 -8.02
N SER A 197 -4.86 1.27 -6.90
CA SER A 197 -5.85 1.31 -5.82
C SER A 197 -7.22 1.79 -6.31
N ARG A 198 -7.30 2.83 -7.15
CA ARG A 198 -8.58 3.30 -7.73
C ARG A 198 -9.29 2.24 -8.58
N LEU A 199 -8.52 1.39 -9.27
CA LEU A 199 -9.04 0.29 -10.08
C LEU A 199 -9.30 -1.00 -9.27
N GLY A 200 -9.12 -0.94 -7.94
CA GLY A 200 -9.26 -2.09 -7.06
C GLY A 200 -8.15 -3.12 -7.22
N LYS A 201 -6.96 -2.70 -7.69
CA LYS A 201 -5.79 -3.55 -7.86
C LYS A 201 -4.77 -3.34 -6.74
N THR A 202 -4.11 -4.41 -6.34
CA THR A 202 -2.90 -4.34 -5.52
C THR A 202 -1.69 -4.11 -6.43
N THR A 203 -0.91 -3.09 -6.12
CA THR A 203 0.37 -2.83 -6.80
C THR A 203 1.46 -3.69 -6.17
N VAL A 204 2.28 -4.32 -7.00
CA VAL A 204 3.39 -5.17 -6.54
C VAL A 204 4.71 -4.50 -6.86
N ILE A 205 5.54 -4.33 -5.83
CA ILE A 205 6.90 -3.80 -5.95
C ILE A 205 7.91 -4.93 -5.78
N THR A 206 8.84 -5.04 -6.71
CA THR A 206 9.84 -6.12 -6.75
C THR A 206 11.17 -5.66 -6.16
N GLY A 207 11.80 -6.56 -5.40
CA GLY A 207 13.12 -6.39 -4.84
C GLY A 207 13.89 -7.71 -4.79
N LEU A 208 15.01 -7.68 -4.07
CA LEU A 208 15.86 -8.85 -3.82
C LEU A 208 16.03 -9.10 -2.33
N LYS A 209 16.40 -10.34 -1.99
CA LYS A 209 16.87 -10.70 -0.66
C LYS A 209 18.40 -10.79 -0.69
N GLY A 210 19.07 -9.93 0.07
CA GLY A 210 20.54 -9.88 0.13
C GLY A 210 21.20 -9.33 -1.13
N PHE A 211 22.51 -9.59 -1.25
CA PHE A 211 23.39 -8.95 -2.25
C PHE A 211 24.00 -9.93 -3.26
N ASN A 212 23.67 -11.23 -3.18
CA ASN A 212 24.33 -12.29 -3.93
C ASN A 212 24.37 -12.04 -5.44
N ALA A 213 23.26 -11.55 -6.01
CA ALA A 213 23.15 -11.28 -7.45
C ALA A 213 24.19 -10.30 -8.03
N PHE A 214 24.82 -9.46 -7.19
CA PHE A 214 25.80 -8.45 -7.63
C PHE A 214 27.04 -8.34 -6.74
N ARG A 215 27.20 -9.21 -5.75
CA ARG A 215 28.30 -9.14 -4.76
C ARG A 215 29.68 -9.25 -5.43
N ASP A 216 29.79 -10.11 -6.44
CA ASP A 216 31.01 -10.34 -7.21
C ASP A 216 31.21 -9.32 -8.35
N ASP A 217 30.16 -8.67 -8.84
CA ASP A 217 30.25 -7.54 -9.77
C ASP A 217 29.16 -6.50 -9.49
N MET A 218 29.58 -5.42 -8.83
CA MET A 218 28.73 -4.34 -8.33
C MET A 218 27.95 -3.61 -9.42
N ARG A 219 28.36 -3.68 -10.69
CA ARG A 219 27.65 -3.05 -11.82
C ARG A 219 26.27 -3.65 -12.01
N TRP A 220 26.08 -4.92 -11.61
CA TRP A 220 24.80 -5.59 -11.70
C TRP A 220 23.71 -4.96 -10.85
N ALA A 221 24.04 -4.29 -9.75
CA ALA A 221 23.05 -3.55 -8.97
C ALA A 221 22.30 -2.53 -9.84
N GLN A 222 23.01 -1.84 -10.74
CA GLN A 222 22.40 -0.86 -11.65
C GLN A 222 21.60 -1.53 -12.77
N VAL A 223 22.09 -2.64 -13.32
CA VAL A 223 21.36 -3.42 -14.34
C VAL A 223 20.03 -3.89 -13.77
N LEU A 224 20.06 -4.51 -12.59
CA LEU A 224 18.90 -5.05 -11.89
C LEU A 224 17.89 -3.96 -11.53
N ALA A 225 18.34 -2.78 -11.09
CA ALA A 225 17.48 -1.63 -10.86
C ALA A 225 16.76 -1.17 -12.13
N LYS A 226 17.48 -1.10 -13.27
CA LYS A 226 16.91 -0.74 -14.58
C LYS A 226 15.92 -1.78 -15.11
N GLN A 227 16.06 -3.05 -14.73
CA GLN A 227 15.11 -4.11 -15.05
C GLN A 227 13.86 -4.12 -14.14
N GLY A 228 13.72 -3.14 -13.25
CA GLY A 228 12.52 -2.92 -12.46
C GLY A 228 12.62 -3.39 -11.01
N LEU A 229 13.81 -3.74 -10.50
CA LEU A 229 14.00 -3.92 -9.06
C LEU A 229 14.08 -2.56 -8.36
N ASN A 230 13.46 -2.47 -7.19
CA ASN A 230 13.27 -1.20 -6.47
C ASN A 230 13.98 -1.17 -5.12
N PHE A 231 14.13 -2.33 -4.48
CA PHE A 231 14.71 -2.42 -3.14
C PHE A 231 15.47 -3.73 -2.95
N ILE A 232 16.30 -3.75 -1.92
CA ILE A 232 16.96 -4.94 -1.38
C ILE A 232 16.56 -5.05 0.08
N VAL A 233 16.18 -6.24 0.54
CA VAL A 233 16.08 -6.55 1.97
C VAL A 233 17.27 -7.41 2.38
N ALA A 234 18.11 -6.86 3.24
CA ALA A 234 19.27 -7.55 3.79
C ALA A 234 18.98 -8.00 5.22
N GLU A 235 19.27 -9.28 5.46
CA GLU A 235 19.33 -9.93 6.77
C GLU A 235 20.77 -10.41 6.97
N ASP A 236 21.20 -10.65 8.21
CA ASP A 236 22.51 -11.23 8.53
C ASP A 236 23.72 -10.47 7.95
N ILE A 237 23.70 -9.14 8.07
CA ILE A 237 24.68 -8.23 7.46
C ILE A 237 26.04 -8.17 8.16
N GLY A 238 26.29 -9.00 9.18
CA GLY A 238 27.48 -8.91 10.04
C GLY A 238 28.82 -8.93 9.27
N TYR A 239 28.88 -9.68 8.17
CA TYR A 239 30.09 -9.77 7.32
C TYR A 239 30.45 -8.47 6.58
N LEU A 240 29.57 -7.46 6.58
CA LEU A 240 29.87 -6.14 5.99
C LEU A 240 30.66 -5.23 6.93
N PHE A 241 30.90 -5.66 8.17
CA PHE A 241 31.48 -4.84 9.22
C PHE A 241 32.77 -5.45 9.76
N ASP A 242 33.62 -4.58 10.28
CA ASP A 242 34.75 -4.87 11.17
C ASP A 242 34.63 -4.01 12.44
N GLU A 243 35.65 -4.03 13.31
CA GLU A 243 35.65 -3.25 14.56
C GLU A 243 35.54 -1.72 14.33
N LYS A 244 35.89 -1.22 13.15
CA LYS A 244 35.90 0.21 12.80
C LYS A 244 34.66 0.66 12.02
N GLY A 245 33.70 -0.23 11.77
CA GLY A 245 32.47 0.07 11.02
C GLY A 245 32.38 -0.76 9.74
N LEU A 246 31.98 -0.15 8.61
CA LEU A 246 31.91 -0.87 7.34
C LEU A 246 33.31 -1.26 6.86
N ASN A 247 33.52 -2.54 6.56
CA ASN A 247 34.74 -3.02 5.91
C ASN A 247 34.76 -2.64 4.41
N GLU A 248 35.84 -2.97 3.70
CA GLU A 248 35.99 -2.60 2.29
C GLU A 248 34.91 -3.20 1.37
N GLU A 249 34.41 -4.39 1.69
CA GLU A 249 33.30 -5.00 0.97
C GLU A 249 31.99 -4.27 1.25
N GLY A 250 31.69 -4.00 2.53
CA GLY A 250 30.53 -3.22 2.96
C GLY A 250 30.46 -1.85 2.30
N LYS A 251 31.59 -1.12 2.25
CA LYS A 251 31.68 0.17 1.55
C LYS A 251 31.35 0.05 0.06
N LYS A 252 31.87 -0.99 -0.61
CA LYS A 252 31.60 -1.23 -2.04
C LYS A 252 30.13 -1.56 -2.30
N ILE A 253 29.53 -2.43 -1.49
CA ILE A 253 28.11 -2.81 -1.62
C ILE A 253 27.20 -1.60 -1.37
N VAL A 254 27.40 -0.86 -0.27
CA VAL A 254 26.59 0.33 0.04
C VAL A 254 26.71 1.36 -1.08
N LYS A 255 27.93 1.61 -1.58
CA LYS A 255 28.14 2.50 -2.74
C LYS A 255 27.42 2.01 -3.99
N ALA A 256 27.46 0.71 -4.29
CA ALA A 256 26.79 0.12 -5.45
C ALA A 256 25.27 0.32 -5.38
N VAL A 257 24.68 0.03 -4.23
CA VAL A 257 23.26 0.24 -3.95
C VAL A 257 22.88 1.73 -4.07
N ASN A 258 23.66 2.63 -3.45
CA ASN A 258 23.39 4.07 -3.53
C ASN A 258 23.44 4.59 -4.98
N THR A 259 24.32 4.03 -5.80
CA THR A 259 24.51 4.44 -7.20
C THR A 259 23.47 3.83 -8.14
N SER A 260 22.98 2.62 -7.83
CA SER A 260 21.98 1.94 -8.65
C SER A 260 20.56 2.52 -8.48
N GLY A 261 20.30 3.21 -7.38
CA GLY A 261 18.97 3.69 -7.02
C GLY A 261 18.11 2.64 -6.30
N LEU A 262 18.68 1.52 -5.87
CA LEU A 262 17.96 0.55 -5.04
C LEU A 262 17.83 1.08 -3.62
N LEU A 263 16.64 0.97 -3.02
CA LEU A 263 16.47 1.20 -1.59
C LEU A 263 17.04 0.02 -0.80
N LEU A 264 17.96 0.28 0.13
CA LEU A 264 18.41 -0.74 1.07
C LEU A 264 17.54 -0.71 2.33
N CYS A 265 16.83 -1.82 2.52
CA CYS A 265 16.08 -2.16 3.72
C CYS A 265 16.91 -3.18 4.53
N VAL A 266 17.21 -2.87 5.78
CA VAL A 266 18.03 -3.71 6.66
C VAL A 266 17.19 -4.16 7.83
N LYS A 267 17.20 -5.46 8.13
CA LYS A 267 16.42 -6.02 9.24
C LYS A 267 17.33 -6.54 10.33
N GLY A 268 17.06 -6.13 11.58
CA GLY A 268 17.78 -6.61 12.76
C GLY A 268 19.22 -6.11 12.85
N ALA A 269 19.50 -4.89 12.37
CA ALA A 269 20.81 -4.28 12.58
C ALA A 269 20.96 -3.86 14.04
N ASN A 270 22.08 -4.21 14.68
CA ASN A 270 22.37 -3.65 15.99
C ASN A 270 22.72 -2.15 15.90
N ALA A 271 22.79 -1.46 17.05
CA ALA A 271 23.03 -0.02 17.08
C ALA A 271 24.32 0.41 16.35
N SER A 272 25.43 -0.33 16.53
CA SER A 272 26.71 -0.04 15.87
C SER A 272 26.63 -0.22 14.35
N GLN A 273 25.97 -1.29 13.88
CA GLN A 273 25.76 -1.55 12.46
C GLN A 273 24.86 -0.48 11.82
N ALA A 274 23.78 -0.10 12.50
CA ALA A 274 22.87 0.95 12.04
C ALA A 274 23.60 2.30 11.91
N LYS A 275 24.39 2.69 12.91
CA LYS A 275 25.23 3.90 12.88
C LYS A 275 26.20 3.88 11.68
N ALA A 276 26.96 2.79 11.53
CA ALA A 276 27.93 2.65 10.45
C ALA A 276 27.28 2.71 9.05
N LEU A 277 26.10 2.11 8.86
CA LEU A 277 25.34 2.20 7.62
C LEU A 277 24.81 3.61 7.34
N LEU A 278 24.24 4.28 8.34
CA LEU A 278 23.72 5.65 8.23
C LEU A 278 24.83 6.65 7.91
N GLU A 279 26.00 6.48 8.50
CA GLU A 279 27.17 7.31 8.26
C GLU A 279 27.78 7.05 6.87
N GLY A 280 27.93 5.78 6.50
CA GLY A 280 28.53 5.34 5.24
C GLY A 280 27.64 5.49 3.99
N SER A 281 26.31 5.56 4.16
CA SER A 281 25.37 5.68 3.05
C SER A 281 25.15 7.13 2.62
N LYS A 282 25.14 7.35 1.30
CA LYS A 282 24.79 8.65 0.69
C LYS A 282 23.30 8.82 0.38
N LYS A 283 22.54 7.72 0.40
CA LYS A 283 21.09 7.69 0.20
C LYS A 283 20.38 7.24 1.47
N PRO A 284 19.12 7.61 1.65
CA PRO A 284 18.36 7.14 2.81
C PRO A 284 18.19 5.62 2.77
N LEU A 285 18.09 5.05 3.96
CA LEU A 285 17.93 3.62 4.22
C LEU A 285 16.61 3.38 4.95
N VAL A 286 16.17 2.14 5.00
CA VAL A 286 15.10 1.71 5.91
C VAL A 286 15.64 0.64 6.85
N PHE A 287 15.40 0.81 8.15
CA PHE A 287 15.66 -0.22 9.15
C PHE A 287 14.35 -0.89 9.55
N PHE A 288 14.36 -2.21 9.74
CA PHE A 288 13.22 -2.99 10.23
C PHE A 288 13.60 -3.65 11.55
N ASP A 289 13.07 -3.13 12.66
CA ASP A 289 13.43 -3.60 14.00
C ASP A 289 12.21 -3.81 14.89
N LYS A 290 12.30 -4.80 15.77
CA LYS A 290 11.26 -5.11 16.77
C LYS A 290 11.32 -4.13 17.95
N ASP A 291 12.53 -3.68 18.27
CA ASP A 291 12.85 -2.87 19.43
C ASP A 291 13.06 -1.41 19.05
N LEU A 292 12.98 -0.54 20.07
CA LEU A 292 13.20 0.88 19.89
C LEU A 292 14.71 1.15 19.73
N PRO A 293 15.17 1.79 18.64
CA PRO A 293 16.57 2.17 18.52
C PRO A 293 16.95 3.22 19.58
N ASP A 294 18.24 3.25 19.92
CA ASP A 294 18.80 4.28 20.80
C ASP A 294 18.65 5.67 20.19
N LYS A 295 18.64 6.69 21.06
CA LYS A 295 18.46 8.10 20.67
C LYS A 295 19.43 8.53 19.55
N ASP A 296 20.70 8.17 19.65
CA ASP A 296 21.71 8.51 18.64
C ASP A 296 21.35 7.94 17.25
N VAL A 297 20.81 6.72 17.21
CA VAL A 297 20.40 6.08 15.96
C VAL A 297 19.17 6.79 15.39
N LEU A 298 18.20 7.13 16.23
CA LEU A 298 17.03 7.92 15.81
C LEU A 298 17.43 9.29 15.26
N ASP A 299 18.34 10.00 15.94
CA ASP A 299 18.85 11.30 15.49
C ASP A 299 19.56 11.19 14.14
N LEU A 300 20.34 10.12 13.92
CA LEU A 300 20.97 9.83 12.63
C LEU A 300 19.95 9.48 11.55
N ILE A 301 18.91 8.69 11.85
CA ILE A 301 17.82 8.38 10.92
C ILE A 301 17.19 9.67 10.40
N LYS A 302 16.84 10.59 11.32
CA LYS A 302 16.27 11.89 10.97
C LYS A 302 17.24 12.73 10.13
N LYS A 303 18.50 12.85 10.57
CA LYS A 303 19.55 13.62 9.87
C LYS A 303 19.82 13.11 8.46
N LYS A 304 19.75 11.80 8.26
CA LYS A 304 20.00 11.15 6.97
C LYS A 304 18.72 10.96 6.12
N GLU A 305 17.59 11.44 6.63
CA GLU A 305 16.27 11.28 6.02
C GLU A 305 15.91 9.82 5.71
N SER A 306 16.47 8.90 6.49
CA SER A 306 16.18 7.47 6.50
C SER A 306 14.89 7.20 7.27
N ALA A 307 14.44 5.95 7.32
CA ALA A 307 13.28 5.58 8.13
C ALA A 307 13.54 4.34 9.00
N ILE A 308 12.75 4.26 10.09
CA ILE A 308 12.61 3.08 10.93
C ILE A 308 11.20 2.51 10.77
N GLY A 309 11.15 1.23 10.45
CA GLY A 309 9.95 0.43 10.48
C GLY A 309 9.92 -0.43 11.72
N LEU A 310 9.01 -0.12 12.65
CA LEU A 310 8.83 -0.95 13.84
C LEU A 310 8.02 -2.19 13.46
N ILE A 311 8.59 -3.37 13.72
CA ILE A 311 7.95 -4.65 13.40
C ILE A 311 6.84 -4.93 14.42
N LEU A 312 5.60 -4.98 13.93
CA LEU A 312 4.44 -5.52 14.62
C LEU A 312 4.51 -7.05 14.54
N THR A 313 5.11 -7.66 15.57
CA THR A 313 5.28 -9.10 15.68
C THR A 313 3.96 -9.81 15.90
N VAL A 314 3.84 -11.10 15.53
CA VAL A 314 2.59 -11.87 15.63
C VAL A 314 1.92 -11.76 17.00
N ASP A 315 2.71 -11.84 18.08
CA ASP A 315 2.22 -11.85 19.47
C ASP A 315 2.29 -10.47 20.15
N ALA A 316 2.46 -9.39 19.38
CA ALA A 316 2.57 -8.05 19.95
C ALA A 316 1.27 -7.60 20.62
N ASP A 317 1.37 -7.13 21.88
CA ASP A 317 0.31 -6.35 22.49
C ASP A 317 0.14 -5.01 21.75
N PRO A 318 -1.08 -4.68 21.25
CA PRO A 318 -1.31 -3.48 20.46
C PRO A 318 -0.97 -2.18 21.18
N ALA A 319 -1.26 -2.08 22.48
CA ALA A 319 -1.02 -0.87 23.27
C ALA A 319 0.48 -0.68 23.54
N ALA A 320 1.20 -1.74 23.89
CA ALA A 320 2.65 -1.72 24.04
C ALA A 320 3.36 -1.39 22.73
N TYR A 321 2.92 -1.96 21.61
CA TYR A 321 3.43 -1.63 20.29
C TYR A 321 3.18 -0.15 19.93
N PHE A 322 1.95 0.33 20.12
CA PHE A 322 1.61 1.73 19.88
C PHE A 322 2.46 2.69 20.75
N LYS A 323 2.69 2.38 22.02
CA LYS A 323 3.58 3.17 22.89
C LYS A 323 5.00 3.28 22.33
N LYS A 324 5.54 2.22 21.70
CA LYS A 324 6.85 2.29 21.01
C LYS A 324 6.80 3.25 19.82
N MET A 325 5.75 3.15 19.00
CA MET A 325 5.54 4.05 17.87
C MET A 325 5.41 5.51 18.29
N ASP A 326 4.63 5.79 19.34
CA ASP A 326 4.45 7.14 19.88
C ASP A 326 5.76 7.73 20.41
N LYS A 327 6.62 6.91 21.03
CA LYS A 327 7.98 7.34 21.41
C LYS A 327 8.83 7.74 20.20
N VAL A 328 8.82 6.96 19.11
CA VAL A 328 9.54 7.33 17.87
C VAL A 328 8.95 8.61 17.26
N LYS A 329 7.62 8.71 17.19
CA LYS A 329 6.93 9.92 16.70
C LYS A 329 7.39 11.16 17.47
N LYS A 330 7.41 11.10 18.80
CA LYS A 330 7.86 12.22 19.64
C LYS A 330 9.34 12.55 19.47
N ALA A 331 10.19 11.55 19.21
CA ALA A 331 11.62 11.75 19.03
C ALA A 331 11.96 12.37 17.67
N ILE A 332 11.42 11.80 16.57
CA ILE A 332 11.86 12.16 15.21
C ILE A 332 10.74 12.54 14.26
N GLY A 333 9.48 12.26 14.61
CA GLY A 333 8.30 12.53 13.78
C GLY A 333 7.86 11.32 12.95
N THR A 334 6.59 11.30 12.54
CA THR A 334 6.02 10.18 11.75
C THR A 334 6.61 10.07 10.36
N GLN A 335 7.20 11.15 9.83
CA GLN A 335 7.85 11.17 8.52
C GLN A 335 9.11 10.29 8.42
N TYR A 336 9.56 9.69 9.52
CA TYR A 336 10.65 8.71 9.53
C TYR A 336 10.24 7.39 10.18
N LEU A 337 8.95 7.22 10.49
CA LEU A 337 8.40 6.02 11.13
C LEU A 337 7.46 5.28 10.18
N MET A 338 7.53 3.95 10.20
CA MET A 338 6.66 3.04 9.47
C MET A 338 6.13 1.94 10.40
N MET A 339 4.89 1.52 10.18
CA MET A 339 4.34 0.29 10.79
C MET A 339 4.64 -0.89 9.86
N VAL A 340 5.40 -1.87 10.35
CA VAL A 340 5.85 -3.03 9.55
C VAL A 340 5.19 -4.30 10.07
N ASN A 341 4.33 -4.92 9.27
CA ASN A 341 3.62 -6.13 9.68
C ASN A 341 4.49 -7.39 9.51
N GLU A 342 4.56 -8.23 10.55
CA GLU A 342 5.12 -9.59 10.42
C GLU A 342 4.07 -10.59 9.91
N GLN A 343 2.83 -10.44 10.39
CA GLN A 343 1.67 -11.21 9.95
C GLN A 343 1.21 -10.75 8.56
N CYS A 344 0.96 -11.66 7.62
CA CYS A 344 0.55 -11.30 6.27
C CYS A 344 -0.79 -10.55 6.26
N LEU A 345 -0.84 -9.39 5.60
CA LEU A 345 -2.05 -8.58 5.54
C LEU A 345 -3.14 -9.19 4.65
N TRP A 346 -2.82 -10.06 3.69
CA TRP A 346 -3.85 -10.72 2.86
C TRP A 346 -4.84 -11.58 3.67
N GLY A 347 -4.45 -12.02 4.87
CA GLY A 347 -5.29 -12.81 5.76
C GLY A 347 -5.99 -11.98 6.85
N ASN A 348 -7.08 -12.54 7.41
CA ASN A 348 -7.84 -11.90 8.48
C ASN A 348 -7.01 -11.65 9.75
N SER A 349 -6.06 -12.52 10.09
CA SER A 349 -5.23 -12.34 11.29
C SER A 349 -4.39 -11.07 11.20
N GLY A 350 -3.72 -10.82 10.07
CA GLY A 350 -2.93 -9.61 9.87
C GLY A 350 -3.82 -8.36 9.84
N LYS A 351 -4.97 -8.43 9.17
CA LYS A 351 -5.98 -7.36 9.19
C LYS A 351 -6.42 -7.03 10.62
N ASN A 352 -6.81 -8.02 11.41
CA ASN A 352 -7.31 -7.82 12.78
C ASN A 352 -6.24 -7.24 13.69
N GLN A 353 -4.99 -7.66 13.52
CA GLN A 353 -3.86 -7.11 14.26
C GLN A 353 -3.67 -5.61 13.95
N MET A 354 -3.71 -5.23 12.68
CA MET A 354 -3.65 -3.82 12.27
C MET A 354 -4.81 -3.00 12.84
N LEU A 355 -6.04 -3.54 12.80
CA LEU A 355 -7.18 -2.86 13.38
C LEU A 355 -6.98 -2.60 14.88
N ASN A 356 -6.35 -3.52 15.62
CA ASN A 356 -6.10 -3.33 17.06
C ASN A 356 -5.15 -2.16 17.32
N VAL A 357 -4.10 -2.01 16.51
CA VAL A 357 -3.21 -0.85 16.61
C VAL A 357 -3.92 0.43 16.18
N ILE A 358 -4.75 0.38 15.13
CA ILE A 358 -5.58 1.51 14.71
C ILE A 358 -6.50 1.98 15.84
N SER A 359 -7.10 1.08 16.63
CA SER A 359 -7.89 1.46 17.79
C SER A 359 -7.09 2.32 18.78
N GLU A 360 -5.81 2.02 19.01
CA GLU A 360 -4.92 2.83 19.86
C GLU A 360 -4.56 4.17 19.22
N ILE A 361 -4.32 4.18 17.90
CA ILE A 361 -4.04 5.40 17.14
C ILE A 361 -5.22 6.38 17.17
N ILE A 362 -6.46 5.88 17.06
CA ILE A 362 -7.69 6.69 17.16
C ILE A 362 -7.81 7.31 18.55
N LYS A 363 -7.58 6.53 19.61
CA LYS A 363 -7.62 7.04 21.00
C LYS A 363 -6.59 8.15 21.23
N ALA A 364 -5.46 8.09 20.54
CA ALA A 364 -4.39 9.09 20.62
C ALA A 364 -4.56 10.25 19.63
N GLU A 365 -5.67 10.30 18.89
CA GLU A 365 -6.04 11.40 17.99
C GLU A 365 -4.95 11.77 16.98
N TYR A 366 -4.26 10.77 16.41
CA TYR A 366 -3.27 11.04 15.38
C TYR A 366 -3.89 11.73 14.17
N GLU A 367 -3.18 12.72 13.64
CA GLU A 367 -3.63 13.45 12.48
C GLU A 367 -3.60 12.58 11.22
N ARG A 368 -4.30 13.03 10.18
CA ARG A 368 -4.30 12.37 8.87
C ARG A 368 -2.88 12.22 8.29
N SER A 369 -2.03 13.23 8.48
CA SER A 369 -0.62 13.24 8.03
C SER A 369 0.19 12.14 8.72
N ASP A 370 -0.01 11.95 10.02
CA ASP A 370 0.63 10.89 10.82
C ASP A 370 0.26 9.50 10.30
N LEU A 371 -1.03 9.26 10.09
CA LEU A 371 -1.55 8.01 9.54
C LEU A 371 -0.95 7.75 8.15
N SER A 372 -1.00 8.73 7.25
CA SER A 372 -0.47 8.58 5.90
C SER A 372 1.01 8.21 5.90
N ASN A 373 1.80 8.84 6.78
CA ASN A 373 3.22 8.55 6.95
C ASN A 373 3.48 7.13 7.44
N ILE A 374 2.83 6.73 8.53
CA ILE A 374 3.02 5.44 9.20
C ILE A 374 2.69 4.26 8.29
N PHE A 375 1.62 4.38 7.49
CA PHE A 375 1.12 3.27 6.67
C PHE A 375 1.84 3.14 5.32
N SER A 376 2.25 4.24 4.68
CA SER A 376 2.87 4.17 3.35
C SER A 376 3.78 5.34 2.96
N SER A 377 3.44 6.57 3.34
CA SER A 377 4.09 7.75 2.76
C SER A 377 5.56 7.85 3.15
N THR A 378 5.93 7.38 4.34
CA THR A 378 7.33 7.29 4.75
C THR A 378 8.12 6.32 3.88
N PHE A 379 7.60 5.12 3.64
CA PHE A 379 8.24 4.15 2.76
C PHE A 379 8.43 4.70 1.34
N LEU A 380 7.35 5.24 0.75
CA LEU A 380 7.38 5.76 -0.63
C LEU A 380 8.32 6.96 -0.76
N ARG A 381 8.36 7.86 0.23
CA ARG A 381 9.28 9.00 0.24
C ARG A 381 10.73 8.54 0.29
N VAL A 382 11.07 7.60 1.17
CA VAL A 382 12.42 7.06 1.30
C VAL A 382 12.82 6.30 0.03
N LEU A 383 11.92 5.50 -0.55
CA LEU A 383 12.12 4.82 -1.82
C LEU A 383 12.45 5.80 -2.95
N ASN A 384 11.63 6.84 -3.14
CA ASN A 384 11.84 7.82 -4.21
C ASN A 384 13.18 8.58 -4.03
N LYS A 385 13.52 8.97 -2.80
CA LYS A 385 14.81 9.61 -2.50
C LYS A 385 16.00 8.70 -2.78
N ALA A 386 15.91 7.41 -2.42
CA ALA A 386 16.95 6.42 -2.72
C ALA A 386 17.18 6.28 -4.22
N ARG A 387 16.09 6.26 -5.01
CA ARG A 387 16.11 6.18 -6.48
C ARG A 387 16.65 7.43 -7.17
N GLY A 388 16.71 8.56 -6.46
CA GLY A 388 17.08 9.84 -7.07
C GLY A 388 15.90 10.53 -7.78
N ASP A 389 14.68 10.01 -7.59
CA ASP A 389 13.43 10.62 -8.04
C ASP A 389 13.06 11.73 -7.03
N GLY A 390 13.86 12.80 -7.04
CA GLY A 390 13.59 14.00 -6.25
C GLY A 390 12.49 14.84 -6.89
N SER A 391 11.47 15.18 -6.10
CA SER A 391 10.31 16.05 -6.40
C SER A 391 9.29 15.54 -7.42
N GLN A 392 8.17 15.04 -6.90
CA GLN A 392 6.84 15.50 -7.33
C GLN A 392 6.18 16.19 -6.14
#